data_AF-A0A5C8AFT5-F1
#
_entry.id   AF-A0A5C8AFT5-F1
#
_cell.length_a   1.000
_cell.length_b   1.000
_cell.length_c   1.000
_cell.angle_alpha   90.00
_cell.angle_beta   90.00
_cell.angle_gamma   90.00
#
_symmetry.space_group_name_H-M   'P 1'
#
loop_
_entity.id
_entity.type
_entity.pdbx_description
1 polymer ?
#
loop_
_entity_poly.entity_id
_entity_poly.type
_entity_poly.pdbx_seq_one_letter_code
_entity_poly.pdbx_strand_id
1 'polypeptide(L)'
;MAETIAHQLGRGIGYIPTLKNQLPLPNDSLPDFVLSYHDWDQFRSGAANQITWIESKKTKKMGAVAAYYYWEENADGIIVEKSIARPYKRNFYVSTSGSEQKTSIPGEKIQFAVRNFMDDNSGSKTKSSFEYKTGKGATEKIQIGLKKEAIAELSSIVFRKKNGKWESEKRKNVLYFNIFNDSLRKFSHANDSIILSKYNVAMLANGHYLVKTFWKSNGKIAKQEVYAYNGENVTSFFLQPEKMIPKRILVFSNGYRGPDKNNDVSDDIVTSGDRFSYWMGIDKEFIKRIAPFETYYIDGSHGIATSSHKSMLKFGWSIAAVKTFAPKDYYEILNSQPNEIGFNERREKGKIAGKAFLNARCNSPACIETLDTVDIVCHSMGYAYALGFIDAIQGKVIFGKIYIIAPENACVGGADWSQFEEVWQYGSNLDQPNPDPVWEQDGIAPQCQVKGLEKVPPTKGGRAFIPKDWPTKNFVDSHMLFNYFWMFNRIKKGEPGYVKFKNEKPNNR
;
A
#
# COMPACT_ATOMS: atom_id res chain seq x y z
N MET A 1 17.83 30.33 14.08
CA MET A 1 16.46 30.91 13.91
C MET A 1 15.85 30.66 12.52
N ALA A 2 16.63 30.48 11.45
CA ALA A 2 16.16 29.92 10.17
C ALA A 2 15.90 28.38 10.19
N GLU A 3 16.40 27.68 11.21
CA GLU A 3 16.19 26.24 11.41
C GLU A 3 14.77 25.88 11.85
N THR A 4 14.04 26.78 12.51
CA THR A 4 12.77 26.48 13.20
C THR A 4 11.65 26.02 12.25
N ILE A 5 11.70 26.43 10.99
CA ILE A 5 10.68 26.11 9.96
C ILE A 5 10.96 24.76 9.32
N ALA A 6 12.24 24.41 9.15
CA ALA A 6 12.64 23.06 8.80
C ALA A 6 12.43 22.11 10.00
N HIS A 7 12.56 22.62 11.23
CA HIS A 7 12.30 21.87 12.45
C HIS A 7 10.82 21.49 12.60
N GLN A 8 9.88 22.36 12.21
CA GLN A 8 8.43 22.11 12.30
C GLN A 8 7.81 21.46 11.06
N LEU A 9 8.46 21.58 9.89
CA LEU A 9 8.04 20.88 8.68
C LEU A 9 8.78 19.55 8.44
N GLY A 10 9.94 19.31 9.08
CA GLY A 10 10.96 18.38 8.59
C GLY A 10 11.65 17.40 9.55
N ARG A 11 11.49 17.48 10.89
CA ARG A 11 12.03 16.44 11.80
C ARG A 11 10.97 15.84 12.71
N GLY A 12 10.72 14.54 12.52
CA GLY A 12 10.39 13.66 13.62
C GLY A 12 11.65 13.37 14.44
N ILE A 13 11.49 13.12 15.73
CA ILE A 13 12.53 12.59 16.60
C ILE A 13 13.08 11.29 15.97
N GLY A 14 14.38 11.29 15.69
CA GLY A 14 15.15 10.15 15.22
C GLY A 14 16.59 10.32 15.70
N TYR A 15 16.80 10.18 17.01
CA TYR A 15 18.11 10.06 17.63
C TYR A 15 18.06 8.85 18.57
N ILE A 16 18.94 7.88 18.33
CA ILE A 16 19.17 6.69 19.17
C ILE A 16 20.33 7.00 20.10
N PRO A 17 20.24 6.62 21.38
CA PRO A 17 21.40 6.01 22.03
C PRO A 17 21.05 4.60 22.53
N THR A 18 21.89 3.65 22.08
CA THR A 18 22.32 2.42 22.75
C THR A 18 21.43 1.82 23.86
N LEU A 19 20.99 0.58 23.64
CA LEU A 19 20.85 -0.41 24.71
C LEU A 19 21.51 -1.72 24.25
N LYS A 20 22.73 -1.91 24.76
CA LYS A 20 23.39 -3.21 24.90
C LYS A 20 22.59 -4.04 25.92
N ASN A 21 22.57 -5.34 25.67
CA ASN A 21 22.36 -6.44 26.62
C ASN A 21 20.96 -6.60 27.23
N GLN A 22 20.24 -7.63 26.79
CA GLN A 22 19.94 -8.86 27.55
C GLN A 22 18.77 -9.59 26.86
N LEU A 23 19.09 -10.65 26.11
CA LEU A 23 18.14 -11.70 25.78
C LEU A 23 18.57 -12.94 26.55
N PRO A 24 17.70 -13.58 27.36
CA PRO A 24 17.95 -14.94 27.77
C PRO A 24 17.66 -15.85 26.56
N LEU A 25 18.65 -16.68 26.22
CA LEU A 25 18.43 -17.87 25.42
C LEU A 25 17.54 -18.84 26.21
N PRO A 26 16.61 -19.55 25.57
CA PRO A 26 16.22 -20.87 26.05
C PRO A 26 16.92 -21.92 25.19
N ASN A 27 17.77 -22.70 25.86
CA ASN A 27 18.22 -24.01 25.43
C ASN A 27 17.05 -25.01 25.42
N ASP A 28 17.17 -25.95 24.48
CA ASP A 28 16.82 -27.36 24.53
C ASP A 28 15.37 -27.83 24.73
N SER A 29 14.97 -28.64 23.73
CA SER A 29 13.95 -29.69 23.75
C SER A 29 12.51 -29.29 24.04
N LEU A 30 11.70 -29.17 22.97
CA LEU A 30 10.26 -29.30 23.05
C LEU A 30 9.85 -30.66 22.44
N PRO A 31 9.05 -31.48 23.14
CA PRO A 31 8.60 -32.78 22.65
C PRO A 31 7.47 -32.62 21.62
N ASP A 32 7.33 -33.63 20.76
CA ASP A 32 6.23 -33.75 19.80
C ASP A 32 4.86 -33.67 20.50
N PHE A 33 4.16 -32.56 20.34
CA PHE A 33 2.76 -32.42 20.72
C PHE A 33 1.96 -31.95 19.50
N VAL A 34 1.12 -32.84 18.98
CA VAL A 34 0.08 -32.50 18.00
C VAL A 34 -1.01 -31.75 18.75
N LEU A 35 -1.00 -30.42 18.68
CA LEU A 35 -2.02 -29.57 19.28
C LEU A 35 -3.37 -29.73 18.55
N SER A 36 -4.46 -29.82 19.32
CA SER A 36 -5.81 -29.92 18.78
C SER A 36 -6.32 -28.57 18.25
N TYR A 37 -7.40 -28.58 17.46
CA TYR A 37 -8.04 -27.36 16.91
C TYR A 37 -8.42 -26.33 17.99
N HIS A 38 -8.77 -26.80 19.20
CA HIS A 38 -9.13 -25.93 20.33
C HIS A 38 -7.89 -25.24 20.93
N ASP A 39 -6.75 -25.93 20.98
CA ASP A 39 -5.49 -25.36 21.47
C ASP A 39 -4.96 -24.28 20.53
N TRP A 40 -5.15 -24.45 19.21
CA TRP A 40 -4.85 -23.43 18.20
C TRP A 40 -5.74 -22.19 18.31
N ASP A 41 -6.99 -22.32 18.79
CA ASP A 41 -7.92 -21.20 18.95
C ASP A 41 -7.65 -20.38 20.23
N GLN A 42 -7.21 -21.06 21.30
CA GLN A 42 -6.71 -20.40 22.52
C GLN A 42 -5.35 -19.72 22.31
N PHE A 43 -4.45 -20.33 21.52
CA PHE A 43 -3.19 -19.68 21.12
C PHE A 43 -3.45 -18.47 20.21
N ARG A 44 -4.45 -18.54 19.31
CA ARG A 44 -4.92 -17.42 18.48
C ARG A 44 -5.43 -16.25 19.32
N SER A 45 -6.25 -16.49 20.33
CA SER A 45 -6.85 -15.42 21.14
C SER A 45 -5.89 -14.80 22.16
N GLY A 46 -4.95 -15.58 22.72
CA GLY A 46 -3.94 -15.09 23.67
C GLY A 46 -2.72 -14.41 23.00
N ALA A 47 -2.13 -15.03 21.98
CA ALA A 47 -0.90 -14.53 21.35
C ALA A 47 -1.19 -13.45 20.30
N ALA A 48 -2.32 -13.50 19.58
CA ALA A 48 -2.68 -12.42 18.67
C ALA A 48 -2.93 -11.13 19.44
N ASN A 49 -3.55 -11.14 20.62
CA ASN A 49 -3.82 -9.91 21.38
C ASN A 49 -2.55 -9.22 21.92
N GLN A 50 -1.50 -9.96 22.28
CA GLN A 50 -0.23 -9.36 22.72
C GLN A 50 0.70 -8.95 21.55
N ILE A 51 0.72 -9.72 20.44
CA ILE A 51 1.53 -9.39 19.25
C ILE A 51 0.89 -8.26 18.43
N THR A 52 -0.44 -8.24 18.27
CA THR A 52 -1.18 -7.17 17.55
C THR A 52 -1.02 -5.80 18.20
N TRP A 53 -0.88 -5.72 19.53
CA TRP A 53 -0.70 -4.44 20.22
C TRP A 53 0.72 -3.87 20.09
N ILE A 54 1.72 -4.73 19.87
CA ILE A 54 3.14 -4.33 19.74
C ILE A 54 3.49 -4.02 18.27
N GLU A 55 3.00 -4.78 17.28
CA GLU A 55 3.28 -4.55 15.86
C GLU A 55 2.46 -3.40 15.26
N SER A 56 1.20 -3.19 15.69
CA SER A 56 0.36 -2.07 15.21
C SER A 56 0.91 -0.67 15.56
N LYS A 57 1.83 -0.58 16.52
CA LYS A 57 2.45 0.70 16.95
C LYS A 57 3.60 1.19 16.07
N LYS A 58 4.04 0.44 15.04
CA LYS A 58 5.18 0.84 14.18
C LYS A 58 4.94 0.79 12.67
N THR A 59 3.73 0.55 12.19
CA THR A 59 3.48 0.54 10.74
C THR A 59 3.46 1.95 10.17
N LYS A 60 4.50 2.29 9.39
CA LYS A 60 4.61 3.60 8.76
C LYS A 60 3.84 3.61 7.43
N LYS A 61 3.02 4.64 7.22
CA LYS A 61 2.44 4.96 5.90
C LYS A 61 3.56 5.53 5.03
N MET A 62 3.94 4.80 3.99
CA MET A 62 5.15 5.05 3.18
C MET A 62 4.85 5.84 1.91
N GLY A 63 3.73 5.57 1.24
CA GLY A 63 3.41 6.14 -0.07
C GLY A 63 1.94 6.45 -0.27
N ALA A 64 1.68 7.58 -0.95
CA ALA A 64 0.37 7.97 -1.48
C ALA A 64 0.54 9.04 -2.56
N VAL A 65 -0.49 9.22 -3.40
CA VAL A 65 -0.43 9.97 -4.66
C VAL A 65 -0.73 11.47 -4.48
N ALA A 66 -1.54 11.87 -3.50
CA ALA A 66 -1.77 13.28 -3.18
C ALA A 66 -1.05 13.71 -1.89
N ALA A 67 -0.35 14.85 -1.95
CA ALA A 67 0.17 15.55 -0.78
C ALA A 67 -0.74 16.71 -0.38
N TYR A 68 -1.04 16.83 0.91
CA TYR A 68 -1.93 17.85 1.47
C TYR A 68 -1.16 18.87 2.29
N TYR A 69 -1.37 20.15 1.98
CA TYR A 69 -0.73 21.29 2.63
C TYR A 69 -1.77 22.26 3.18
N TYR A 70 -1.46 22.90 4.31
CA TYR A 70 -2.36 23.78 5.04
C TYR A 70 -1.60 24.99 5.57
N TRP A 71 -2.14 26.19 5.34
CA TRP A 71 -1.66 27.42 5.98
C TRP A 71 -2.71 28.53 5.94
N GLU A 72 -2.49 29.57 6.73
CA GLU A 72 -3.27 30.81 6.72
C GLU A 72 -2.45 31.94 6.09
N GLU A 73 -3.12 32.83 5.34
CA GLU A 73 -2.54 34.02 4.75
C GLU A 73 -3.21 35.27 5.32
N ASN A 74 -2.42 36.34 5.53
CA ASN A 74 -2.95 37.66 5.83
C ASN A 74 -3.50 38.34 4.56
N ALA A 75 -4.00 39.58 4.69
CA ALA A 75 -4.57 40.34 3.58
C ALA A 75 -3.59 40.56 2.40
N ASP A 76 -2.28 40.58 2.67
CA ASP A 76 -1.22 40.79 1.67
C ASP A 76 -0.73 39.48 1.01
N GLY A 77 -1.38 38.35 1.32
CA GLY A 77 -0.97 37.02 0.88
C GLY A 77 0.30 36.51 1.56
N ILE A 78 0.68 37.08 2.72
CA ILE A 78 1.81 36.62 3.52
C ILE A 78 1.34 35.44 4.37
N ILE A 79 2.09 34.35 4.31
CA ILE A 79 1.81 33.14 5.10
C ILE A 79 2.12 33.42 6.58
N VAL A 80 1.14 33.15 7.44
CA VAL A 80 1.28 33.27 8.89
C VAL A 80 2.08 32.07 9.40
N GLU A 81 3.28 32.28 9.94
CA GLU A 81 4.21 31.19 10.27
C GLU A 81 3.64 30.11 11.18
N LYS A 82 2.98 30.51 12.28
CA LYS A 82 2.41 29.57 13.26
C LYS A 82 1.18 28.80 12.74
N SER A 83 0.70 29.14 11.54
CA SER A 83 -0.48 28.53 10.93
C SER A 83 -0.16 27.36 10.00
N ILE A 84 1.11 27.18 9.65
CA ILE A 84 1.52 26.13 8.73
C ILE A 84 1.39 24.79 9.45
N ALA A 85 0.46 23.97 8.99
CA ALA A 85 0.21 22.68 9.62
C ALA A 85 0.90 21.54 8.86
N ARG A 86 1.20 20.46 9.58
CA ARG A 86 2.03 19.36 9.09
C ARG A 86 1.41 18.71 7.84
N PRO A 87 2.15 18.61 6.73
CA PRO A 87 1.65 17.96 5.52
C PRO A 87 1.52 16.45 5.71
N TYR A 88 0.64 15.83 4.92
CA TYR A 88 0.45 14.38 4.89
C TYR A 88 0.02 13.92 3.50
N LYS A 89 0.02 12.61 3.25
CA LYS A 89 -0.39 12.04 1.97
C LYS A 89 -1.59 11.10 2.07
N ARG A 90 -2.41 11.07 1.00
CA ARG A 90 -3.57 10.18 0.80
C ARG A 90 -3.82 9.91 -0.68
N ASN A 91 -4.63 8.90 -0.99
CA ASN A 91 -5.02 8.50 -2.35
C ASN A 91 -6.43 8.95 -2.72
N PHE A 92 -6.83 10.12 -2.25
CA PHE A 92 -8.09 10.75 -2.63
C PHE A 92 -7.81 12.22 -2.90
N TYR A 93 -8.71 12.86 -3.65
CA TYR A 93 -8.84 14.30 -3.61
C TYR A 93 -9.95 14.68 -2.64
N VAL A 94 -9.65 15.61 -1.74
CA VAL A 94 -10.65 16.23 -0.88
C VAL A 94 -10.45 17.72 -0.95
N SER A 95 -11.47 18.43 -1.42
CA SER A 95 -11.46 19.86 -1.63
C SER A 95 -12.71 20.51 -1.03
N THR A 96 -12.65 21.80 -0.77
CA THR A 96 -13.83 22.60 -0.41
C THR A 96 -14.81 22.64 -1.58
N SER A 97 -16.10 22.45 -1.30
CA SER A 97 -17.16 22.39 -2.32
C SER A 97 -17.91 23.72 -2.50
N GLY A 98 -17.34 24.85 -2.07
CA GLY A 98 -17.91 26.19 -2.23
C GLY A 98 -19.08 26.56 -1.30
N SER A 99 -19.48 25.69 -0.36
CA SER A 99 -20.50 26.03 0.64
C SER A 99 -20.03 27.16 1.58
N GLU A 100 -20.95 28.00 2.03
CA GLU A 100 -20.64 29.04 3.02
C GLU A 100 -20.07 28.47 4.33
N GLN A 101 -18.89 28.97 4.70
CA GLN A 101 -18.33 28.81 6.04
C GLN A 101 -18.95 29.87 6.93
N LYS A 102 -19.85 29.44 7.83
CA LYS A 102 -20.57 30.33 8.75
C LYS A 102 -19.69 30.88 9.88
N THR A 103 -18.61 30.18 10.21
CA THR A 103 -17.67 30.56 11.27
C THR A 103 -16.23 30.34 10.83
N SER A 104 -15.29 31.09 11.42
CA SER A 104 -13.86 30.88 11.22
C SER A 104 -13.45 29.52 11.80
N ILE A 105 -12.98 28.62 10.93
CA ILE A 105 -12.57 27.27 11.34
C ILE A 105 -11.06 27.28 11.64
N PRO A 106 -10.63 26.79 12.81
CA PRO A 106 -9.21 26.56 13.13
C PRO A 106 -8.54 25.52 12.21
N GLY A 107 -7.23 25.66 12.00
CA GLY A 107 -6.43 24.80 11.11
C GLY A 107 -6.50 23.31 11.47
N GLU A 108 -6.43 22.98 12.75
CA GLU A 108 -6.51 21.61 13.24
C GLU A 108 -7.88 20.96 12.97
N LYS A 109 -8.96 21.75 13.02
CA LYS A 109 -10.33 21.28 12.78
C LYS A 109 -10.59 21.03 11.29
N ILE A 110 -10.08 21.88 10.40
CA ILE A 110 -10.17 21.61 8.96
C ILE A 110 -9.35 20.37 8.58
N GLN A 111 -8.16 20.18 9.16
CA GLN A 111 -7.37 18.96 8.94
C GLN A 111 -8.10 17.72 9.43
N PHE A 112 -8.75 17.78 10.59
CA PHE A 112 -9.58 16.71 11.10
C PHE A 112 -10.73 16.39 10.14
N ALA A 113 -11.51 17.39 9.70
CA ALA A 113 -12.64 17.19 8.80
C ALA A 113 -12.22 16.54 7.48
N VAL A 114 -11.13 17.03 6.87
CA VAL A 114 -10.58 16.48 5.63
C VAL A 114 -10.14 15.02 5.82
N ARG A 115 -9.38 14.71 6.88
CA ARG A 115 -8.92 13.34 7.17
C ARG A 115 -10.08 12.38 7.42
N ASN A 116 -11.04 12.77 8.26
CA ASN A 116 -12.22 11.94 8.52
C ASN A 116 -13.02 11.68 7.24
N PHE A 117 -13.11 12.65 6.33
CA PHE A 117 -13.84 12.42 5.09
C PHE A 117 -13.11 11.49 4.11
N MET A 118 -11.77 11.53 4.10
CA MET A 118 -10.96 10.59 3.33
C MET A 118 -11.20 9.16 3.80
N ASP A 119 -11.17 8.97 5.11
CA ASP A 119 -11.29 7.66 5.76
C ASP A 119 -12.78 7.21 5.86
N ASP A 120 -13.74 8.01 5.37
CA ASP A 120 -15.18 7.71 5.33
C ASP A 120 -15.52 6.76 4.17
N ASN A 121 -15.82 5.50 4.48
CA ASN A 121 -16.14 4.46 3.50
C ASN A 121 -17.63 4.38 3.10
N SER A 122 -18.48 5.35 3.50
CA SER A 122 -19.91 5.36 3.18
C SER A 122 -20.24 5.52 1.68
N GLY A 123 -19.23 5.69 0.82
CA GLY A 123 -19.42 6.00 -0.61
C GLY A 123 -19.83 7.45 -0.89
N SER A 124 -20.02 8.28 0.15
CA SER A 124 -20.40 9.67 -0.04
C SER A 124 -19.30 10.48 -0.74
N LYS A 125 -19.71 11.21 -1.79
CA LYS A 125 -18.85 12.12 -2.55
C LYS A 125 -18.84 13.54 -2.00
N THR A 126 -19.80 13.90 -1.13
CA THR A 126 -19.85 15.23 -0.51
C THR A 126 -20.28 15.13 0.96
N LYS A 127 -19.76 16.04 1.79
CA LYS A 127 -20.14 16.12 3.20
C LYS A 127 -19.96 17.55 3.70
N SER A 128 -20.96 18.09 4.36
CA SER A 128 -20.98 19.48 4.83
C SER A 128 -20.82 19.64 6.34
N SER A 129 -20.81 18.54 7.09
CA SER A 129 -20.76 18.57 8.53
C SER A 129 -19.94 17.44 9.13
N PHE A 130 -19.14 17.77 10.14
CA PHE A 130 -18.26 16.84 10.85
C PHE A 130 -18.40 17.04 12.36
N GLU A 131 -18.37 15.94 13.10
CA GLU A 131 -18.40 15.94 14.55
C GLU A 131 -16.97 15.81 15.10
N TYR A 132 -16.54 16.82 15.85
CA TYR A 132 -15.22 16.88 16.47
C TYR A 132 -15.33 16.69 17.97
N LYS A 133 -14.81 15.57 18.47
CA LYS A 133 -14.76 15.30 19.92
C LYS A 133 -13.66 16.13 20.56
N THR A 134 -14.04 16.97 21.52
CA THR A 134 -13.10 17.75 22.34
C THR A 134 -12.58 16.92 23.50
N GLY A 135 -11.46 17.33 24.12
CA GLY A 135 -10.83 16.60 25.22
C GLY A 135 -11.67 16.43 26.49
N LYS A 136 -12.84 17.08 26.60
CA LYS A 136 -13.77 16.96 27.74
C LYS A 136 -15.01 16.11 27.44
N GLY A 137 -15.01 15.35 26.33
CA GLY A 137 -16.16 14.53 25.92
C GLY A 137 -17.29 15.30 25.23
N ALA A 138 -17.22 16.64 25.17
CA ALA A 138 -18.14 17.45 24.38
C ALA A 138 -17.83 17.34 22.88
N THR A 139 -18.87 17.33 22.05
CA THR A 139 -18.75 17.30 20.59
C THR A 139 -19.04 18.68 20.02
N GLU A 140 -18.16 19.16 19.14
CA GLU A 140 -18.36 20.37 18.36
C GLU A 140 -18.67 20.03 16.91
N LYS A 141 -19.61 20.76 16.30
CA LYS A 141 -19.99 20.58 14.91
C LYS A 141 -19.19 21.52 14.00
N ILE A 142 -18.35 20.95 13.15
CA ILE A 142 -17.64 21.70 12.09
C ILE A 142 -18.56 21.78 10.87
N GLN A 143 -18.81 23.00 10.37
CA GLN A 143 -19.62 23.26 9.18
C GLN A 143 -18.72 23.65 7.99
N ILE A 144 -18.42 22.68 7.14
CA ILE A 144 -17.69 22.93 5.89
C ILE A 144 -18.06 21.89 4.84
N GLY A 145 -18.45 22.36 3.66
CA GLY A 145 -18.65 21.53 2.47
C GLY A 145 -17.32 21.05 1.92
N LEU A 146 -17.14 19.74 1.96
CA LEU A 146 -16.05 19.03 1.32
C LEU A 146 -16.60 18.12 0.23
N LYS A 147 -15.84 17.99 -0.85
CA LYS A 147 -16.06 17.04 -1.95
C LYS A 147 -14.89 16.06 -1.99
N LYS A 148 -15.19 14.77 -2.15
CA LYS A 148 -14.22 13.68 -2.30
C LYS A 148 -14.27 13.15 -3.73
N GLU A 149 -13.09 13.03 -4.35
CA GLU A 149 -12.92 12.52 -5.71
C GLU A 149 -11.79 11.48 -5.75
N ALA A 150 -11.88 10.57 -6.72
CA ALA A 150 -10.84 9.59 -6.96
C ALA A 150 -9.56 10.28 -7.49
N ILE A 151 -8.39 9.74 -7.13
CA ILE A 151 -7.11 10.20 -7.66
C ILE A 151 -6.63 9.30 -8.78
N ALA A 152 -6.10 9.91 -9.84
CA ALA A 152 -5.43 9.20 -10.92
C ALA A 152 -3.93 9.52 -10.96
N GLU A 153 -3.53 10.76 -10.69
CA GLU A 153 -2.17 11.24 -10.91
C GLU A 153 -1.56 11.96 -9.70
N LEU A 154 -0.22 11.92 -9.64
CA LEU A 154 0.57 12.62 -8.64
C LEU A 154 0.19 14.11 -8.62
N SER A 155 -0.11 14.63 -7.44
CA SER A 155 -0.56 16.02 -7.29
C SER A 155 -0.55 16.49 -5.85
N SER A 156 -0.73 17.80 -5.66
CA SER A 156 -0.86 18.41 -4.34
C SER A 156 -2.26 18.99 -4.15
N ILE A 157 -2.76 18.99 -2.93
CA ILE A 157 -3.92 19.80 -2.54
C ILE A 157 -3.47 20.80 -1.49
N VAL A 158 -3.78 22.06 -1.76
CA VAL A 158 -3.41 23.18 -0.92
C VAL A 158 -4.68 23.75 -0.32
N PHE A 159 -4.80 23.71 1.00
CA PHE A 159 -5.80 24.43 1.78
C PHE A 159 -5.20 25.73 2.30
N ARG A 160 -5.83 26.86 1.95
CA ARG A 160 -5.42 28.19 2.40
C ARG A 160 -6.56 28.86 3.12
N LYS A 161 -6.27 29.50 4.25
CA LYS A 161 -7.24 30.40 4.87
C LYS A 161 -6.97 31.83 4.41
N LYS A 162 -7.96 32.47 3.81
CA LYS A 162 -7.94 33.88 3.41
C LYS A 162 -9.21 34.55 3.89
N ASN A 163 -9.09 35.74 4.47
CA ASN A 163 -10.23 36.52 4.96
C ASN A 163 -11.17 35.67 5.85
N GLY A 164 -10.58 34.85 6.73
CA GLY A 164 -11.32 33.98 7.66
C GLY A 164 -11.92 32.70 7.07
N LYS A 165 -11.82 32.47 5.74
CA LYS A 165 -12.41 31.31 5.04
C LYS A 165 -11.33 30.41 4.47
N TRP A 166 -11.52 29.10 4.61
CA TRP A 166 -10.70 28.08 3.96
C TRP A 166 -11.11 27.88 2.51
N GLU A 167 -10.16 27.95 1.61
CA GLU A 167 -10.28 27.53 0.22
C GLU A 167 -9.32 26.38 -0.03
N SER A 168 -9.63 25.51 -0.99
CA SER A 168 -8.69 24.49 -1.44
C SER A 168 -8.49 24.52 -2.93
N GLU A 169 -7.28 24.22 -3.38
CA GLU A 169 -6.97 24.14 -4.80
C GLU A 169 -6.08 22.93 -5.09
N LYS A 170 -6.39 22.23 -6.19
CA LYS A 170 -5.49 21.21 -6.74
C LYS A 170 -4.28 21.91 -7.36
N ARG A 171 -3.09 21.46 -6.99
CA ARG A 171 -1.81 22.01 -7.41
C ARG A 171 -0.92 20.92 -7.98
N LYS A 172 0.11 21.37 -8.69
CA LYS A 172 1.17 20.55 -9.26
C LYS A 172 2.11 20.00 -8.16
N ASN A 173 3.08 19.20 -8.58
CA ASN A 173 3.93 18.41 -7.69
C ASN A 173 4.93 19.25 -6.87
N VAL A 174 5.32 20.41 -7.37
CA VAL A 174 6.30 21.31 -6.75
C VAL A 174 5.64 22.63 -6.39
N LEU A 175 5.71 23.02 -5.12
CA LEU A 175 5.20 24.31 -4.64
C LEU A 175 6.36 25.28 -4.43
N TYR A 176 6.26 26.48 -5.01
CA TYR A 176 7.31 27.50 -4.96
C TYR A 176 6.95 28.60 -3.96
N PHE A 177 7.92 28.96 -3.11
CA PHE A 177 7.79 29.99 -2.10
C PHE A 177 8.91 31.03 -2.22
N ASN A 178 8.54 32.29 -2.08
CA ASN A 178 9.48 33.40 -1.97
C ASN A 178 9.68 33.76 -0.50
N ILE A 179 10.95 33.88 -0.10
CA ILE A 179 11.38 34.24 1.25
C ILE A 179 12.16 35.55 1.16
N PHE A 180 11.68 36.61 1.82
CA PHE A 180 12.29 37.94 1.82
C PHE A 180 13.03 38.22 3.13
N ASN A 181 13.76 39.34 3.20
CA ASN A 181 14.67 39.68 4.32
C ASN A 181 14.02 39.64 5.72
N ASP A 182 12.74 40.00 5.84
CA ASP A 182 12.01 39.96 7.12
C ASP A 182 11.39 38.57 7.41
N SER A 183 11.90 37.52 6.76
CA SER A 183 11.33 36.17 6.76
C SER A 183 9.90 36.08 6.26
N LEU A 184 9.39 37.13 5.60
CA LEU A 184 8.09 37.13 4.93
C LEU A 184 8.06 36.04 3.88
N ARG A 185 7.00 35.23 3.91
CA ARG A 185 6.83 34.06 3.04
C ARG A 185 5.60 34.26 2.20
N LYS A 186 5.76 34.15 0.90
CA LYS A 186 4.64 34.17 -0.04
C LYS A 186 4.70 32.91 -0.90
N PHE A 187 3.56 32.22 -1.00
CA PHE A 187 3.38 31.23 -2.05
C PHE A 187 3.43 31.96 -3.40
N SER A 188 4.26 31.46 -4.31
CA SER A 188 4.42 32.06 -5.64
C SER A 188 3.56 31.34 -6.66
N HIS A 189 3.82 30.05 -6.88
CA HIS A 189 3.14 29.24 -7.88
C HIS A 189 3.41 27.75 -7.64
N ALA A 190 2.84 26.88 -8.48
CA ALA A 190 3.13 25.45 -8.50
C ALA A 190 3.57 25.01 -9.91
N ASN A 191 4.48 24.04 -9.99
CA ASN A 191 4.95 23.45 -11.25
C ASN A 191 5.13 21.92 -11.11
N ASP A 192 5.18 21.19 -12.23
CA ASP A 192 5.49 19.76 -12.26
C ASP A 192 6.99 19.50 -12.34
N SER A 193 7.77 20.55 -12.60
CA SER A 193 9.22 20.53 -12.63
C SER A 193 9.81 21.26 -11.42
N ILE A 194 11.02 20.84 -11.04
CA ILE A 194 11.89 21.53 -10.10
C ILE A 194 12.80 22.45 -10.90
N ILE A 195 12.74 23.74 -10.60
CA ILE A 195 13.44 24.81 -11.30
C ILE A 195 14.23 25.61 -10.27
N LEU A 196 15.56 25.51 -10.36
CA LEU A 196 16.49 26.29 -9.55
C LEU A 196 17.30 27.18 -10.49
N SER A 197 16.72 28.31 -10.88
CA SER A 197 17.34 29.27 -11.81
C SER A 197 18.70 29.77 -11.36
N LYS A 198 18.95 29.88 -10.05
CA LYS A 198 20.27 30.25 -9.50
C LYS A 198 21.36 29.23 -9.84
N TYR A 199 20.99 27.95 -9.95
CA TYR A 199 21.91 26.84 -10.18
C TYR A 199 21.78 26.22 -11.57
N ASN A 200 20.97 26.84 -12.45
CA ASN A 200 20.67 26.33 -13.79
C ASN A 200 20.15 24.88 -13.80
N VAL A 201 19.29 24.52 -12.83
CA VAL A 201 18.67 23.19 -12.75
C VAL A 201 17.21 23.26 -13.18
N ALA A 202 16.80 22.38 -14.10
CA ALA A 202 15.42 22.16 -14.49
C ALA A 202 15.17 20.67 -14.77
N MET A 203 14.27 20.04 -14.02
CA MET A 203 13.92 18.62 -14.21
C MET A 203 12.51 18.31 -13.75
N LEU A 204 11.88 17.28 -14.32
CA LEU A 204 10.56 16.81 -13.90
C LEU A 204 10.60 16.27 -12.46
N ALA A 205 9.59 16.60 -11.66
CA ALA A 205 9.46 16.07 -10.32
C ALA A 205 8.88 14.65 -10.37
N ASN A 206 9.51 13.75 -9.62
CA ASN A 206 9.06 12.36 -9.41
C ASN A 206 8.32 12.17 -8.07
N GLY A 207 8.05 13.26 -7.36
CA GLY A 207 7.52 13.28 -6.02
C GLY A 207 6.97 14.66 -5.67
N HIS A 208 6.68 14.91 -4.40
CA HIS A 208 6.16 16.19 -3.94
C HIS A 208 7.27 16.99 -3.26
N TYR A 209 7.45 18.22 -3.71
CA TYR A 209 8.56 19.07 -3.27
C TYR A 209 8.13 20.50 -3.00
N LEU A 210 8.91 21.19 -2.17
CA LEU A 210 8.81 22.63 -1.91
C LEU A 210 10.11 23.28 -2.34
N VAL A 211 10.04 24.30 -3.19
CA VAL A 211 11.19 25.13 -3.56
C VAL A 211 11.09 26.45 -2.82
N LYS A 212 12.12 26.80 -2.07
CA LYS A 212 12.24 28.08 -1.38
C LYS A 212 13.27 28.95 -2.09
N THR A 213 12.84 30.09 -2.61
CA THR A 213 13.71 31.10 -3.21
C THR A 213 13.90 32.24 -2.23
N PHE A 214 15.14 32.44 -1.80
CA PHE A 214 15.50 33.50 -0.86
C PHE A 214 15.99 34.70 -1.65
N TRP A 215 15.37 35.86 -1.43
CA TRP A 215 15.66 37.09 -2.15
C TRP A 215 16.50 38.03 -1.29
N LYS A 216 17.47 38.71 -1.91
CA LYS A 216 18.17 39.85 -1.31
C LYS A 216 17.33 41.12 -1.47
N SER A 217 17.64 42.16 -0.70
CA SER A 217 17.01 43.49 -0.82
C SER A 217 17.12 44.10 -2.22
N ASN A 218 18.18 43.78 -2.96
CA ASN A 218 18.40 44.25 -4.33
C ASN A 218 17.66 43.43 -5.40
N GLY A 219 16.71 42.57 -5.02
CA GLY A 219 15.93 41.76 -5.94
C GLY A 219 16.68 40.59 -6.59
N LYS A 220 17.94 40.32 -6.21
CA LYS A 220 18.67 39.13 -6.69
C LYS A 220 18.42 37.92 -5.79
N ILE A 221 18.45 36.71 -6.38
CA ILE A 221 18.29 35.46 -5.64
C ILE A 221 19.55 35.18 -4.79
N ALA A 222 19.38 35.22 -3.46
CA ALA A 222 20.40 34.87 -2.49
C ALA A 222 20.75 33.37 -2.54
N LYS A 223 19.74 32.50 -2.44
CA LYS A 223 19.85 31.04 -2.49
C LYS A 223 18.52 30.40 -2.90
N GLN A 224 18.56 29.16 -3.37
CA GLN A 224 17.37 28.33 -3.56
C GLN A 224 17.57 26.99 -2.86
N GLU A 225 16.51 26.47 -2.27
CA GLU A 225 16.55 25.20 -1.55
C GLU A 225 15.34 24.35 -1.94
N VAL A 226 15.54 23.04 -2.07
CA VAL A 226 14.50 22.05 -2.33
C VAL A 226 14.27 21.23 -1.06
N TYR A 227 13.01 21.09 -0.71
CA TYR A 227 12.56 20.26 0.40
C TYR A 227 11.61 19.20 -0.11
N ALA A 228 11.76 17.96 0.36
CA ALA A 228 10.76 16.92 0.14
C ALA A 228 9.49 17.25 0.96
N TYR A 229 8.38 16.59 0.63
CA TYR A 229 7.09 16.83 1.30
C TYR A 229 7.14 16.64 2.83
N ASN A 230 8.03 15.76 3.30
CA ASN A 230 8.24 15.45 4.71
C ASN A 230 9.11 16.50 5.42
N GLY A 231 9.52 17.56 4.71
CA GLY A 231 10.34 18.69 5.14
C GLY A 231 11.85 18.43 5.18
N GLU A 232 12.32 17.29 4.69
CA GLU A 232 13.75 17.01 4.54
C GLU A 232 14.36 17.92 3.46
N ASN A 233 15.49 18.54 3.75
CA ASN A 233 16.22 19.33 2.76
C ASN A 233 16.97 18.38 1.82
N VAL A 234 16.57 18.37 0.57
CA VAL A 234 17.05 17.47 -0.49
C VAL A 234 17.82 18.23 -1.57
N THR A 235 18.19 19.49 -1.32
CA THR A 235 18.82 20.37 -2.30
C THR A 235 20.08 19.75 -2.91
N SER A 236 20.91 19.08 -2.10
CA SER A 236 22.16 18.47 -2.58
C SER A 236 21.91 17.43 -3.68
N PHE A 237 20.83 16.65 -3.64
CA PHE A 237 20.52 15.66 -4.68
C PHE A 237 20.27 16.27 -6.05
N PHE A 238 19.88 17.54 -6.10
CA PHE A 238 19.66 18.28 -7.36
C PHE A 238 20.93 18.94 -7.88
N LEU A 239 21.86 19.26 -7.00
CA LEU A 239 23.11 19.94 -7.36
C LEU A 239 24.24 18.95 -7.62
N GLN A 240 24.21 17.81 -6.96
CA GLN A 240 25.20 16.74 -7.00
C GLN A 240 24.47 15.39 -6.92
N PRO A 241 23.86 14.92 -8.02
CA PRO A 241 23.14 13.66 -8.03
C PRO A 241 24.13 12.50 -7.84
N GLU A 242 24.11 11.88 -6.66
CA GLU A 242 24.82 10.62 -6.43
C GLU A 242 24.05 9.47 -7.08
N LYS A 243 24.78 8.58 -7.76
CA LYS A 243 24.17 7.38 -8.35
C LYS A 243 23.70 6.47 -7.22
N MET A 244 22.39 6.22 -7.15
CA MET A 244 21.88 5.26 -6.18
C MET A 244 22.21 3.82 -6.58
N ILE A 245 22.40 2.99 -5.57
CA ILE A 245 22.61 1.55 -5.73
C ILE A 245 21.23 0.87 -5.83
N PRO A 246 20.96 0.09 -6.89
CA PRO A 246 19.72 -0.68 -7.02
C PRO A 246 19.48 -1.61 -5.83
N LYS A 247 18.24 -1.66 -5.38
CA LYS A 247 17.78 -2.51 -4.27
C LYS A 247 16.92 -3.66 -4.80
N ARG A 248 16.82 -4.72 -3.99
CA ARG A 248 15.81 -5.77 -4.16
C ARG A 248 14.68 -5.54 -3.15
N ILE A 249 13.46 -5.37 -3.62
CA ILE A 249 12.29 -4.98 -2.84
C ILE A 249 11.28 -6.11 -2.91
N LEU A 250 10.64 -6.44 -1.78
CA LEU A 250 9.55 -7.41 -1.71
C LEU A 250 8.23 -6.69 -1.42
N VAL A 251 7.20 -6.97 -2.23
CA VAL A 251 5.86 -6.38 -2.08
C VAL A 251 4.83 -7.46 -1.83
N PHE A 252 4.07 -7.30 -0.75
CA PHE A 252 2.96 -8.17 -0.37
C PHE A 252 1.62 -7.51 -0.72
N SER A 253 0.80 -8.18 -1.53
CA SER A 253 -0.57 -7.78 -1.92
C SER A 253 -1.61 -8.71 -1.32
N ASN A 254 -2.24 -8.30 -0.21
CA ASN A 254 -3.24 -9.14 0.46
C ASN A 254 -4.58 -9.16 -0.30
N GLY A 255 -5.40 -10.16 0.00
CA GLY A 255 -6.77 -10.27 -0.50
C GLY A 255 -7.82 -9.79 0.51
N TYR A 256 -9.00 -10.38 0.41
CA TYR A 256 -10.15 -10.07 1.25
C TYR A 256 -9.89 -10.31 2.74
N ARG A 257 -10.10 -9.29 3.58
CA ARG A 257 -9.85 -9.33 5.04
C ARG A 257 -10.95 -10.04 5.85
N GLY A 258 -11.98 -10.57 5.19
CA GLY A 258 -13.05 -11.33 5.82
C GLY A 258 -14.36 -10.54 6.04
N PRO A 259 -15.43 -11.22 6.45
CA PRO A 259 -16.79 -10.67 6.52
C PRO A 259 -16.94 -9.40 7.36
N ASP A 260 -16.29 -9.36 8.53
CA ASP A 260 -16.36 -8.22 9.45
C ASP A 260 -15.74 -6.94 8.87
N LYS A 261 -14.93 -7.09 7.81
CA LYS A 261 -14.25 -6.00 7.09
C LYS A 261 -14.81 -5.80 5.69
N ASN A 262 -15.99 -6.33 5.38
CA ASN A 262 -16.56 -6.25 4.03
C ASN A 262 -16.72 -4.81 3.49
N ASN A 263 -17.06 -3.87 4.37
CA ASN A 263 -17.26 -2.46 4.02
C ASN A 263 -15.99 -1.61 4.29
N ASP A 264 -14.93 -2.23 4.79
CA ASP A 264 -13.61 -1.65 4.94
C ASP A 264 -12.80 -2.05 3.70
N VAL A 265 -12.91 -1.24 2.65
CA VAL A 265 -12.16 -1.44 1.40
C VAL A 265 -10.78 -0.79 1.49
N SER A 266 -9.88 -1.17 0.58
CA SER A 266 -8.53 -0.60 0.51
C SER A 266 -8.50 0.93 0.46
N ASP A 267 -7.53 1.52 1.16
CA ASP A 267 -7.15 2.94 1.06
C ASP A 267 -6.03 3.18 0.02
N ASP A 268 -5.63 2.13 -0.71
CA ASP A 268 -4.63 2.07 -1.76
C ASP A 268 -3.22 2.56 -1.36
N ILE A 269 -2.96 2.74 -0.06
CA ILE A 269 -1.68 3.25 0.41
C ILE A 269 -0.64 2.14 0.50
N VAL A 270 0.63 2.54 0.43
CA VAL A 270 1.77 1.65 0.65
C VAL A 270 2.26 1.78 2.09
N THR A 271 2.52 0.65 2.75
CA THR A 271 2.99 0.61 4.13
C THR A 271 4.21 -0.27 4.33
N SER A 272 4.96 -0.03 5.40
CA SER A 272 6.19 -0.78 5.73
C SER A 272 5.94 -2.06 6.54
N GLY A 273 4.69 -2.40 6.82
CA GLY A 273 4.32 -3.53 7.68
C GLY A 273 2.88 -3.95 7.44
N ASP A 274 2.55 -5.17 7.83
CA ASP A 274 1.19 -5.71 7.72
C ASP A 274 0.25 -5.03 8.73
N ARG A 275 -0.49 -4.03 8.27
CA ARG A 275 -1.44 -3.27 9.11
C ARG A 275 -2.58 -4.10 9.66
N PHE A 276 -2.90 -5.23 9.03
CA PHE A 276 -4.09 -6.01 9.31
C PHE A 276 -3.79 -7.41 9.81
N SER A 277 -2.51 -7.72 10.05
CA SER A 277 -2.05 -9.06 10.45
C SER A 277 -2.60 -10.16 9.53
N TYR A 278 -2.77 -9.83 8.25
CA TYR A 278 -3.33 -10.70 7.22
C TYR A 278 -2.43 -11.90 6.93
N TRP A 279 -1.11 -11.70 6.92
CA TRP A 279 -0.17 -12.68 6.38
C TRP A 279 0.16 -13.83 7.33
N MET A 280 -0.28 -13.76 8.60
CA MET A 280 -0.17 -14.86 9.58
C MET A 280 1.24 -15.49 9.67
N GLY A 281 2.30 -14.71 9.43
CA GLY A 281 3.68 -15.15 9.49
C GLY A 281 4.25 -15.79 8.22
N ILE A 282 3.45 -16.05 7.18
CA ILE A 282 3.97 -16.58 5.90
C ILE A 282 4.88 -15.57 5.20
N ASP A 283 4.62 -14.27 5.41
CA ASP A 283 5.45 -13.17 4.95
C ASP A 283 6.86 -13.25 5.53
N LYS A 284 7.00 -13.67 6.80
CA LYS A 284 8.30 -13.87 7.46
C LYS A 284 9.13 -14.94 6.76
N GLU A 285 8.51 -16.03 6.28
CA GLU A 285 9.22 -17.07 5.52
C GLU A 285 9.68 -16.57 4.14
N PHE A 286 8.85 -15.79 3.44
CA PHE A 286 9.27 -15.13 2.20
C PHE A 286 10.42 -14.14 2.43
N ILE A 287 10.32 -13.27 3.45
CA ILE A 287 11.37 -12.30 3.82
C ILE A 287 12.68 -13.04 4.13
N LYS A 288 12.61 -14.13 4.89
CA LYS A 288 13.78 -14.96 5.25
C LYS A 288 14.46 -15.54 4.01
N ARG A 289 13.70 -16.04 3.03
CA ARG A 289 14.26 -16.66 1.82
C ARG A 289 14.77 -15.64 0.82
N ILE A 290 13.95 -14.66 0.50
CA ILE A 290 14.24 -13.64 -0.51
C ILE A 290 15.29 -12.64 -0.01
N ALA A 291 15.40 -12.44 1.31
CA ALA A 291 16.28 -11.49 1.97
C ALA A 291 16.29 -10.10 1.29
N PRO A 292 15.10 -9.47 1.12
CA PRO A 292 14.99 -8.19 0.44
C PRO A 292 15.67 -7.08 1.24
N PHE A 293 16.03 -6.00 0.55
CA PHE A 293 16.53 -4.79 1.19
C PHE A 293 15.39 -4.04 1.90
N GLU A 294 14.20 -4.01 1.27
CA GLU A 294 13.01 -3.35 1.79
C GLU A 294 11.77 -4.21 1.53
N THR A 295 10.78 -4.09 2.41
CA THR A 295 9.50 -4.79 2.30
C THR A 295 8.34 -3.80 2.40
N TYR A 296 7.37 -3.98 1.52
CA TYR A 296 6.17 -3.17 1.46
C TYR A 296 4.91 -4.03 1.44
N TYR A 297 3.84 -3.47 1.98
CA TYR A 297 2.52 -4.10 2.05
C TYR A 297 1.50 -3.17 1.39
N ILE A 298 0.72 -3.72 0.47
CA ILE A 298 -0.38 -3.07 -0.24
C ILE A 298 -1.68 -3.85 0.00
N ASP A 299 -2.77 -3.12 0.22
CA ASP A 299 -4.05 -3.69 0.61
C ASP A 299 -4.94 -3.95 -0.61
N GLY A 300 -5.11 -5.21 -1.00
CA GLY A 300 -6.03 -5.60 -2.07
C GLY A 300 -7.44 -5.93 -1.58
N SER A 301 -7.79 -5.66 -0.33
CA SER A 301 -9.10 -5.99 0.25
C SER A 301 -10.23 -5.18 -0.38
N HIS A 302 -11.17 -5.87 -1.00
CA HIS A 302 -12.40 -5.31 -1.57
C HIS A 302 -13.61 -6.10 -1.08
N GLY A 303 -14.78 -5.47 -1.04
CA GLY A 303 -16.00 -6.15 -0.58
C GLY A 303 -16.36 -7.36 -1.43
N ILE A 304 -17.09 -8.31 -0.85
CA ILE A 304 -17.50 -9.56 -1.52
C ILE A 304 -18.30 -9.33 -2.80
N ALA A 305 -18.88 -8.13 -2.98
CA ALA A 305 -19.53 -7.75 -4.24
C ALA A 305 -18.59 -7.81 -5.45
N THR A 306 -17.29 -7.69 -5.22
CA THR A 306 -16.25 -7.78 -6.26
C THR A 306 -15.75 -9.21 -6.49
N SER A 307 -16.22 -10.19 -5.70
CA SER A 307 -15.78 -11.58 -5.78
C SER A 307 -16.60 -12.42 -6.77
N SER A 308 -16.18 -13.65 -7.05
CA SER A 308 -17.01 -14.64 -7.78
C SER A 308 -18.34 -14.93 -7.07
N HIS A 309 -18.38 -14.85 -5.74
CA HIS A 309 -19.59 -15.04 -4.94
C HIS A 309 -20.56 -13.87 -5.04
N LYS A 310 -20.08 -12.63 -5.22
CA LYS A 310 -20.88 -11.38 -5.35
C LYS A 310 -21.72 -10.99 -4.13
N SER A 311 -21.99 -11.89 -3.19
CA SER A 311 -22.71 -11.61 -1.94
C SER A 311 -22.39 -12.64 -0.85
N MET A 312 -22.58 -12.26 0.41
CA MET A 312 -22.42 -13.16 1.56
C MET A 312 -23.42 -14.32 1.53
N LEU A 313 -24.64 -14.07 1.07
CA LEU A 313 -25.67 -15.09 0.96
C LEU A 313 -25.25 -16.19 -0.02
N LYS A 314 -24.73 -15.81 -1.20
CA LYS A 314 -24.22 -16.77 -2.20
C LYS A 314 -23.04 -17.57 -1.66
N PHE A 315 -22.13 -16.91 -0.95
CA PHE A 315 -21.01 -17.59 -0.30
C PHE A 315 -21.48 -18.62 0.74
N GLY A 316 -22.41 -18.25 1.62
CA GLY A 316 -22.99 -19.15 2.61
C GLY A 316 -23.71 -20.34 1.97
N TRP A 317 -24.45 -20.11 0.87
CA TRP A 317 -25.07 -21.18 0.10
C TRP A 317 -24.05 -22.15 -0.49
N SER A 318 -22.96 -21.67 -1.07
CA SER A 318 -21.92 -22.56 -1.61
C SER A 318 -21.30 -23.47 -0.55
N ILE A 319 -21.04 -22.95 0.66
CA ILE A 319 -20.55 -23.76 1.77
C ILE A 319 -21.57 -24.85 2.15
N ALA A 320 -22.84 -24.47 2.32
CA ALA A 320 -23.89 -25.41 2.71
C ALA A 320 -24.11 -26.49 1.63
N ALA A 321 -24.09 -26.08 0.36
CA ALA A 321 -24.32 -26.97 -0.76
C ALA A 321 -23.21 -28.04 -0.87
N VAL A 322 -21.93 -27.64 -0.73
CA VAL A 322 -20.81 -28.60 -0.75
C VAL A 322 -20.84 -29.57 0.42
N LYS A 323 -21.18 -29.10 1.63
CA LYS A 323 -21.23 -29.96 2.82
C LYS A 323 -22.36 -30.99 2.81
N THR A 324 -23.47 -30.69 2.14
CA THR A 324 -24.71 -31.46 2.33
C THR A 324 -25.07 -32.30 1.10
N PHE A 325 -24.70 -31.85 -0.10
CA PHE A 325 -25.32 -32.37 -1.33
C PHE A 325 -24.33 -32.71 -2.45
N ALA A 326 -23.02 -32.55 -2.26
CA ALA A 326 -22.08 -32.64 -3.38
C ALA A 326 -21.45 -34.04 -3.50
N PRO A 327 -21.77 -34.81 -4.55
CA PRO A 327 -20.93 -35.92 -4.99
C PRO A 327 -19.50 -35.44 -5.26
N LYS A 328 -18.54 -36.37 -5.18
CA LYS A 328 -17.12 -36.10 -5.37
C LYS A 328 -16.79 -35.21 -6.57
N ASP A 329 -17.44 -35.47 -7.71
CA ASP A 329 -17.11 -34.85 -8.99
C ASP A 329 -18.10 -33.76 -9.42
N TYR A 330 -18.93 -33.25 -8.50
CA TYR A 330 -19.95 -32.23 -8.79
C TYR A 330 -19.41 -30.80 -8.68
N TYR A 331 -18.50 -30.41 -9.59
CA TYR A 331 -17.78 -29.14 -9.54
C TYR A 331 -18.63 -27.89 -9.86
N GLU A 332 -19.79 -28.04 -10.51
CA GLU A 332 -20.70 -26.93 -10.86
C GLU A 332 -21.23 -26.16 -9.64
N ILE A 333 -21.19 -26.79 -8.47
CA ILE A 333 -21.58 -26.20 -7.19
C ILE A 333 -20.60 -25.11 -6.71
N LEU A 334 -19.38 -25.11 -7.24
CA LEU A 334 -18.37 -24.11 -6.94
C LEU A 334 -18.65 -22.85 -7.79
N ASN A 335 -18.55 -21.67 -7.19
CA ASN A 335 -18.70 -20.38 -7.89
C ASN A 335 -17.46 -20.07 -8.75
N SER A 336 -17.26 -20.88 -9.80
CA SER A 336 -16.13 -20.80 -10.73
C SER A 336 -16.29 -19.71 -11.80
N GLN A 337 -17.51 -19.21 -11.99
CA GLN A 337 -17.79 -18.12 -12.93
C GLN A 337 -17.14 -16.82 -12.47
N PRO A 338 -16.23 -16.23 -13.27
CA PRO A 338 -15.52 -15.04 -12.83
C PRO A 338 -16.40 -13.80 -12.68
N ASN A 339 -16.04 -12.93 -11.74
CA ASN A 339 -16.58 -11.57 -11.66
C ASN A 339 -15.61 -10.58 -12.30
N GLU A 340 -15.68 -10.45 -13.63
CA GLU A 340 -14.75 -9.58 -14.38
C GLU A 340 -14.85 -8.10 -13.99
N ILE A 341 -16.06 -7.62 -13.67
CA ILE A 341 -16.27 -6.24 -13.22
C ILE A 341 -15.49 -6.00 -11.91
N GLY A 342 -15.70 -6.88 -10.92
CA GLY A 342 -14.97 -6.80 -9.65
C GLY A 342 -13.46 -7.04 -9.80
N PHE A 343 -13.04 -7.89 -10.73
CA PHE A 343 -11.63 -8.08 -11.08
C PHE A 343 -10.99 -6.78 -11.61
N ASN A 344 -11.63 -6.15 -12.59
CA ASN A 344 -11.11 -4.93 -13.21
C ASN A 344 -11.13 -3.75 -12.23
N GLU A 345 -12.13 -3.66 -11.36
CA GLU A 345 -12.14 -2.66 -10.27
C GLU A 345 -10.91 -2.80 -9.37
N ARG A 346 -10.62 -4.02 -8.89
CA ARG A 346 -9.42 -4.31 -8.08
C ARG A 346 -8.13 -3.96 -8.82
N ARG A 347 -8.06 -4.23 -10.12
CA ARG A 347 -6.91 -3.87 -10.97
C ARG A 347 -6.72 -2.35 -11.08
N GLU A 348 -7.78 -1.59 -11.30
CA GLU A 348 -7.67 -0.12 -11.34
C GLU A 348 -7.19 0.46 -10.00
N LYS A 349 -7.65 -0.12 -8.89
CA LYS A 349 -7.19 0.26 -7.54
C LYS A 349 -5.72 -0.09 -7.31
N GLY A 350 -5.29 -1.26 -7.78
CA GLY A 350 -3.89 -1.67 -7.80
C GLY A 350 -2.96 -0.68 -8.51
N LYS A 351 -3.41 -0.06 -9.61
CA LYS A 351 -2.63 0.97 -10.33
C LYS A 351 -2.34 2.18 -9.43
N ILE A 352 -3.27 2.56 -8.57
CA ILE A 352 -3.08 3.66 -7.62
C ILE A 352 -2.00 3.30 -6.60
N ALA A 353 -2.03 2.09 -6.05
CA ALA A 353 -0.97 1.62 -5.15
C ALA A 353 0.40 1.52 -5.84
N GLY A 354 0.45 1.12 -7.11
CA GLY A 354 1.71 1.10 -7.87
C GLY A 354 2.30 2.51 -8.04
N LYS A 355 1.46 3.52 -8.32
CA LYS A 355 1.90 4.93 -8.33
C LYS A 355 2.36 5.40 -6.95
N ALA A 356 1.64 5.04 -5.89
CA ALA A 356 2.01 5.34 -4.52
C ALA A 356 3.35 4.67 -4.12
N PHE A 357 3.62 3.46 -4.61
CA PHE A 357 4.86 2.74 -4.39
C PHE A 357 6.05 3.40 -5.07
N LEU A 358 5.92 3.85 -6.32
CA LEU A 358 6.99 4.57 -7.01
C LEU A 358 7.40 5.83 -6.23
N ASN A 359 6.43 6.50 -5.61
CA ASN A 359 6.67 7.67 -4.75
C ASN A 359 7.32 7.29 -3.40
N ALA A 360 6.97 6.12 -2.84
CA ALA A 360 7.54 5.61 -1.59
C ALA A 360 8.99 5.14 -1.78
N ARG A 361 9.25 4.36 -2.84
CA ARG A 361 10.58 3.80 -3.14
C ARG A 361 11.58 4.89 -3.51
N CYS A 362 11.08 5.97 -4.13
CA CYS A 362 11.91 7.00 -4.73
C CYS A 362 11.37 8.40 -4.44
N ASN A 363 11.91 9.03 -3.40
CA ASN A 363 11.58 10.40 -2.95
C ASN A 363 12.66 11.43 -3.30
N SER A 364 13.61 11.06 -4.15
CA SER A 364 14.70 11.90 -4.66
C SER A 364 14.80 11.73 -6.18
N PRO A 365 15.17 12.74 -6.97
CA PRO A 365 15.37 12.53 -8.41
C PRO A 365 16.48 11.53 -8.74
N ALA A 366 17.47 11.40 -7.86
CA ALA A 366 18.63 10.52 -8.09
C ALA A 366 18.25 9.04 -8.24
N CYS A 367 17.09 8.62 -7.74
CA CYS A 367 16.61 7.24 -7.85
C CYS A 367 15.71 6.97 -9.07
N ILE A 368 15.38 7.97 -9.89
CA ILE A 368 14.49 7.77 -11.04
C ILE A 368 15.12 6.83 -12.08
N GLU A 369 16.43 6.93 -12.26
CA GLU A 369 17.21 6.08 -13.19
C GLU A 369 17.63 4.75 -12.55
N THR A 370 17.39 4.58 -11.24
CA THR A 370 17.75 3.36 -10.52
C THR A 370 16.60 2.36 -10.61
N LEU A 371 16.85 1.28 -11.35
CA LEU A 371 15.90 0.18 -11.52
C LEU A 371 16.08 -0.84 -10.38
N ASP A 372 15.29 -0.67 -9.32
CA ASP A 372 15.18 -1.68 -8.27
C ASP A 372 14.57 -2.97 -8.82
N THR A 373 15.00 -4.12 -8.31
CA THR A 373 14.33 -5.40 -8.54
C THR A 373 13.13 -5.53 -7.60
N VAL A 374 11.95 -5.83 -8.12
CA VAL A 374 10.72 -6.01 -7.32
C VAL A 374 10.24 -7.45 -7.41
N ASP A 375 10.25 -8.13 -6.27
CA ASP A 375 9.57 -9.41 -6.07
C ASP A 375 8.16 -9.16 -5.48
N ILE A 376 7.18 -9.97 -5.86
CA ILE A 376 5.77 -9.79 -5.49
C ILE A 376 5.20 -11.08 -4.91
N VAL A 377 4.48 -10.97 -3.80
CA VAL A 377 3.64 -12.06 -3.26
C VAL A 377 2.22 -11.54 -3.20
N CYS A 378 1.28 -12.25 -3.81
CA CYS A 378 -0.13 -11.87 -3.79
C CYS A 378 -1.02 -13.05 -3.42
N HIS A 379 -2.17 -12.75 -2.81
CA HIS A 379 -3.10 -13.75 -2.35
C HIS A 379 -4.55 -13.41 -2.74
N SER A 380 -5.33 -14.40 -3.17
CA SER A 380 -6.78 -14.25 -3.37
C SER A 380 -7.13 -13.07 -4.29
N MET A 381 -8.05 -12.20 -3.89
CA MET A 381 -8.40 -10.93 -4.56
C MET A 381 -7.19 -10.02 -4.82
N GLY A 382 -6.15 -10.13 -3.99
CA GLY A 382 -4.92 -9.36 -4.09
C GLY A 382 -4.14 -9.65 -5.37
N TYR A 383 -4.47 -10.73 -6.10
CA TYR A 383 -3.91 -10.99 -7.44
C TYR A 383 -4.33 -9.94 -8.46
N ALA A 384 -5.64 -9.67 -8.61
CA ALA A 384 -6.14 -8.66 -9.53
C ALA A 384 -5.57 -7.26 -9.20
N TYR A 385 -5.49 -6.96 -7.90
CA TYR A 385 -4.85 -5.76 -7.38
C TYR A 385 -3.35 -5.70 -7.74
N ALA A 386 -2.62 -6.80 -7.56
CA ALA A 386 -1.20 -6.88 -7.92
C ALA A 386 -0.97 -6.69 -9.42
N LEU A 387 -1.88 -7.14 -10.31
CA LEU A 387 -1.77 -6.86 -11.74
C LEU A 387 -1.82 -5.35 -12.03
N GLY A 388 -2.72 -4.63 -11.36
CA GLY A 388 -2.79 -3.17 -11.49
C GLY A 388 -1.52 -2.49 -11.00
N PHE A 389 -0.99 -2.98 -9.88
CA PHE A 389 0.29 -2.52 -9.34
C PHE A 389 1.42 -2.73 -10.35
N ILE A 390 1.50 -3.92 -10.97
CA ILE A 390 2.47 -4.26 -12.03
C ILE A 390 2.34 -3.30 -13.21
N ASP A 391 1.13 -3.06 -13.71
CA ASP A 391 0.87 -2.13 -14.84
C ASP A 391 1.47 -0.73 -14.57
N ALA A 392 1.35 -0.24 -13.33
CA ALA A 392 1.80 1.12 -12.98
C ALA A 392 3.33 1.24 -12.86
N ILE A 393 4.01 0.16 -12.47
CA ILE A 393 5.46 0.17 -12.21
C ILE A 393 6.30 -0.41 -13.35
N GLN A 394 5.66 -1.03 -14.35
CA GLN A 394 6.32 -1.54 -15.54
C GLN A 394 7.20 -0.47 -16.20
N GLY A 395 8.39 -0.88 -16.64
CA GLY A 395 9.39 0.00 -17.24
C GLY A 395 10.16 0.90 -16.26
N LYS A 396 9.82 0.87 -14.97
CA LYS A 396 10.48 1.68 -13.92
C LYS A 396 11.18 0.82 -12.86
N VAL A 397 11.10 -0.49 -13.00
CA VAL A 397 11.71 -1.50 -12.13
C VAL A 397 12.13 -2.70 -12.98
N ILE A 398 12.97 -3.56 -12.41
CA ILE A 398 13.19 -4.91 -12.92
C ILE A 398 12.24 -5.84 -12.18
N PHE A 399 11.46 -6.65 -12.89
CA PHE A 399 10.60 -7.64 -12.24
C PHE A 399 11.42 -8.87 -11.86
N GLY A 400 11.45 -9.15 -10.55
CA GLY A 400 12.06 -10.35 -9.99
C GLY A 400 11.08 -11.52 -10.08
N LYS A 401 10.71 -12.06 -8.93
CA LYS A 401 9.84 -13.22 -8.79
C LYS A 401 8.42 -12.80 -8.43
N ILE A 402 7.42 -13.53 -8.89
CA ILE A 402 6.05 -13.40 -8.40
C ILE A 402 5.50 -14.74 -7.91
N TYR A 403 4.96 -14.71 -6.70
CA TYR A 403 4.32 -15.85 -6.03
C TYR A 403 2.84 -15.54 -5.84
N ILE A 404 1.99 -16.26 -6.55
CA ILE A 404 0.55 -16.03 -6.65
C ILE A 404 -0.16 -17.14 -5.89
N ILE A 405 -0.72 -16.83 -4.72
CA ILE A 405 -1.29 -17.81 -3.80
C ILE A 405 -2.82 -17.73 -3.88
N ALA A 406 -3.48 -18.86 -4.12
CA ALA A 406 -4.94 -18.99 -4.19
C ALA A 406 -5.64 -17.86 -4.99
N PRO A 407 -5.15 -17.45 -6.18
CA PRO A 407 -5.67 -16.26 -6.86
C PRO A 407 -7.14 -16.39 -7.23
N GLU A 408 -7.92 -15.34 -6.92
CA GLU A 408 -9.32 -15.30 -7.32
C GLU A 408 -9.46 -14.78 -8.76
N ASN A 409 -10.28 -15.45 -9.57
CA ASN A 409 -10.54 -15.10 -10.97
C ASN A 409 -9.26 -15.01 -11.82
N ALA A 410 -8.25 -15.84 -11.54
CA ALA A 410 -6.91 -15.75 -12.13
C ALA A 410 -6.88 -15.81 -13.67
N CYS A 411 -7.86 -16.50 -14.25
CA CYS A 411 -8.04 -16.68 -15.69
C CYS A 411 -8.58 -15.43 -16.42
N VAL A 412 -9.04 -14.40 -15.71
CA VAL A 412 -9.55 -13.15 -16.32
C VAL A 412 -8.41 -12.33 -16.92
N GLY A 413 -7.32 -12.15 -16.18
CA GLY A 413 -6.22 -11.26 -16.53
C GLY A 413 -4.86 -11.79 -16.12
N GLY A 414 -3.82 -11.29 -16.79
CA GLY A 414 -2.42 -11.58 -16.49
C GLY A 414 -1.52 -10.41 -16.88
N ALA A 415 -0.21 -10.58 -16.70
CA ALA A 415 0.82 -9.63 -17.13
C ALA A 415 1.70 -10.26 -18.20
N ASP A 416 2.66 -9.48 -18.72
CA ASP A 416 3.74 -10.04 -19.53
C ASP A 416 4.74 -10.77 -18.63
N TRP A 417 4.48 -12.06 -18.43
CA TRP A 417 5.28 -12.94 -17.58
C TRP A 417 6.72 -13.13 -18.07
N SER A 418 7.03 -12.79 -19.32
CA SER A 418 8.39 -12.87 -19.85
C SER A 418 9.35 -11.87 -19.19
N GLN A 419 8.81 -10.79 -18.62
CA GLN A 419 9.58 -9.78 -17.89
C GLN A 419 10.00 -10.22 -16.48
N PHE A 420 9.39 -11.27 -15.94
CA PHE A 420 9.71 -11.79 -14.61
C PHE A 420 10.85 -12.82 -14.67
N GLU A 421 11.68 -12.82 -13.63
CA GLU A 421 12.67 -13.87 -13.37
C GLU A 421 11.97 -15.23 -13.18
N GLU A 422 10.86 -15.23 -12.42
CA GLU A 422 10.13 -16.44 -12.06
C GLU A 422 8.65 -16.15 -11.72
N VAL A 423 7.74 -17.04 -12.12
CA VAL A 423 6.27 -16.88 -11.93
C VAL A 423 5.65 -18.18 -11.45
N TRP A 424 5.17 -18.22 -10.21
CA TRP A 424 4.50 -19.40 -9.66
C TRP A 424 3.09 -19.11 -9.18
N GLN A 425 2.15 -19.96 -9.57
CA GLN A 425 0.80 -20.02 -8.99
C GLN A 425 0.68 -21.23 -8.05
N TYR A 426 0.17 -20.99 -6.85
CA TYR A 426 -0.10 -22.02 -5.84
C TYR A 426 -1.60 -22.09 -5.57
N GLY A 427 -2.17 -23.28 -5.49
CA GLY A 427 -3.58 -23.45 -5.15
C GLY A 427 -4.11 -24.86 -5.39
N SER A 428 -5.43 -24.99 -5.40
CA SER A 428 -6.11 -26.24 -5.74
C SER A 428 -6.03 -26.56 -7.23
N ASN A 429 -6.24 -27.83 -7.58
CA ASN A 429 -6.08 -28.39 -8.93
C ASN A 429 -7.40 -28.51 -9.71
N LEU A 430 -8.41 -27.68 -9.40
CA LEU A 430 -9.78 -27.78 -9.91
C LEU A 430 -9.88 -27.95 -11.45
N ASP A 431 -9.04 -27.26 -12.19
CA ASP A 431 -9.02 -27.24 -13.66
C ASP A 431 -8.04 -28.24 -14.28
N GLN A 432 -7.51 -29.19 -13.49
CA GLN A 432 -6.65 -30.26 -13.99
C GLN A 432 -7.48 -31.49 -14.43
N PRO A 433 -6.94 -32.39 -15.29
CA PRO A 433 -7.66 -33.58 -15.72
C PRO A 433 -8.09 -34.54 -14.60
N ASN A 434 -7.33 -34.56 -13.50
CA ASN A 434 -7.62 -35.36 -12.31
C ASN A 434 -7.74 -34.43 -11.09
N PRO A 435 -8.83 -33.65 -10.99
CA PRO A 435 -9.02 -32.72 -9.88
C PRO A 435 -9.30 -33.49 -8.59
N ASP A 436 -8.94 -32.88 -7.46
CA ASP A 436 -9.34 -33.35 -6.14
C ASP A 436 -10.86 -33.27 -5.95
N PRO A 437 -11.45 -34.09 -5.06
CA PRO A 437 -12.86 -33.99 -4.71
C PRO A 437 -13.35 -32.56 -4.49
N VAL A 438 -14.59 -32.28 -4.86
CA VAL A 438 -15.21 -30.94 -4.70
C VAL A 438 -15.10 -30.36 -3.27
N TRP A 439 -15.15 -31.20 -2.23
CA TRP A 439 -15.02 -30.77 -0.84
C TRP A 439 -13.58 -30.43 -0.42
N GLU A 440 -12.57 -30.85 -1.19
CA GLU A 440 -11.13 -30.54 -1.03
C GLU A 440 -10.69 -29.31 -1.84
N GLN A 441 -11.50 -28.87 -2.80
CA GLN A 441 -11.21 -27.71 -3.64
C GLN A 441 -11.28 -26.40 -2.86
N ASP A 442 -10.63 -25.35 -3.39
CA ASP A 442 -10.82 -23.99 -2.88
C ASP A 442 -12.21 -23.50 -3.28
N GLY A 443 -13.11 -23.42 -2.31
CA GLY A 443 -14.48 -22.95 -2.52
C GLY A 443 -14.66 -21.45 -2.30
N ILE A 444 -13.69 -20.78 -1.66
CA ILE A 444 -13.71 -19.33 -1.48
C ILE A 444 -13.35 -18.66 -2.81
N ALA A 445 -12.28 -19.11 -3.46
CA ALA A 445 -11.86 -18.69 -4.77
C ALA A 445 -11.59 -19.93 -5.64
N PRO A 446 -12.61 -20.50 -6.29
CA PRO A 446 -12.41 -21.62 -7.19
C PRO A 446 -11.31 -21.34 -8.21
N GLN A 447 -10.29 -22.19 -8.19
CA GLN A 447 -9.01 -21.93 -8.84
C GLN A 447 -9.08 -22.21 -10.33
N CYS A 448 -8.54 -21.29 -11.12
CA CYS A 448 -8.25 -21.46 -12.53
C CYS A 448 -6.81 -21.02 -12.80
N GLN A 449 -6.22 -21.48 -13.90
CA GLN A 449 -4.88 -21.05 -14.31
C GLN A 449 -4.80 -19.53 -14.51
N VAL A 450 -3.73 -18.92 -13.97
CA VAL A 450 -3.34 -17.54 -14.25
C VAL A 450 -3.19 -17.34 -15.76
N LYS A 451 -3.91 -16.36 -16.32
CA LYS A 451 -3.89 -16.09 -17.76
C LYS A 451 -2.48 -15.78 -18.26
N GLY A 452 -2.03 -16.49 -19.30
CA GLY A 452 -0.70 -16.33 -19.89
C GLY A 452 0.37 -17.23 -19.27
N LEU A 453 0.09 -17.87 -18.12
CA LEU A 453 1.05 -18.75 -17.45
C LEU A 453 1.37 -19.99 -18.30
N GLU A 454 0.48 -20.40 -19.19
CA GLU A 454 0.68 -21.50 -20.14
C GLU A 454 1.84 -21.25 -21.12
N LYS A 455 2.24 -19.98 -21.28
CA LYS A 455 3.33 -19.55 -22.15
C LYS A 455 4.66 -19.42 -21.41
N VAL A 456 4.65 -19.54 -20.09
CA VAL A 456 5.87 -19.45 -19.28
C VAL A 456 6.64 -20.78 -19.38
N PRO A 457 7.94 -20.76 -19.70
CA PRO A 457 8.74 -21.98 -19.70
C PRO A 457 8.71 -22.67 -18.34
N PRO A 458 8.62 -24.01 -18.26
CA PRO A 458 8.59 -24.74 -16.99
C PRO A 458 9.78 -24.44 -16.05
N THR A 459 10.92 -24.01 -16.62
CA THR A 459 12.12 -23.60 -15.88
C THR A 459 11.99 -22.23 -15.20
N LYS A 460 11.02 -21.41 -15.61
CA LYS A 460 10.74 -20.07 -15.10
C LYS A 460 9.44 -20.00 -14.29
N GLY A 461 8.63 -21.05 -14.28
CA GLY A 461 7.35 -20.97 -13.62
C GLY A 461 6.39 -22.08 -13.95
N GLY A 462 5.20 -21.95 -13.38
CA GLY A 462 4.12 -22.91 -13.56
C GLY A 462 3.19 -22.90 -12.36
N ARG A 463 2.52 -24.04 -12.17
CA ARG A 463 1.55 -24.25 -11.09
C ARG A 463 2.06 -25.31 -10.13
N ALA A 464 1.90 -25.05 -8.84
CA ALA A 464 2.14 -26.01 -7.78
C ALA A 464 0.83 -26.20 -7.00
N PHE A 465 0.46 -27.45 -6.79
CA PHE A 465 -0.83 -27.80 -6.18
C PHE A 465 -0.67 -28.20 -4.72
N ILE A 466 -1.70 -27.95 -3.93
CA ILE A 466 -1.78 -28.44 -2.54
C ILE A 466 -1.53 -29.96 -2.55
N PRO A 467 -0.56 -30.47 -1.76
CA PRO A 467 -0.26 -31.90 -1.74
C PRO A 467 -1.48 -32.77 -1.45
N LYS A 468 -1.54 -33.96 -2.06
CA LYS A 468 -2.67 -34.88 -1.90
C LYS A 468 -2.85 -35.35 -0.45
N ASP A 469 -1.75 -35.50 0.29
CA ASP A 469 -1.69 -35.91 1.70
C ASP A 469 -1.76 -34.72 2.67
N TRP A 470 -2.05 -33.50 2.20
CA TRP A 470 -2.08 -32.33 3.08
C TRP A 470 -3.34 -32.33 3.97
N PRO A 471 -3.20 -32.23 5.32
CA PRO A 471 -4.28 -32.55 6.25
C PRO A 471 -5.44 -31.55 6.26
N THR A 472 -5.19 -30.30 5.86
CA THR A 472 -6.14 -29.18 5.94
C THR A 472 -6.64 -28.78 4.56
N LYS A 473 -7.01 -29.77 3.75
CA LYS A 473 -7.50 -29.58 2.40
C LYS A 473 -9.03 -29.66 2.37
N ASN A 474 -9.69 -28.51 2.36
CA ASN A 474 -11.15 -28.42 2.30
C ASN A 474 -11.61 -27.09 1.69
N PHE A 475 -12.93 -26.96 1.47
CA PHE A 475 -13.59 -25.78 0.89
C PHE A 475 -13.04 -24.42 1.38
N VAL A 476 -12.78 -24.29 2.68
CA VAL A 476 -12.30 -23.04 3.29
C VAL A 476 -10.78 -23.06 3.41
N ASP A 477 -10.22 -24.09 4.02
CA ASP A 477 -8.80 -24.12 4.38
C ASP A 477 -7.90 -24.14 3.14
N SER A 478 -8.35 -24.72 2.01
CA SER A 478 -7.63 -24.69 0.73
C SER A 478 -7.40 -23.24 0.22
N HIS A 479 -8.14 -22.25 0.73
CA HIS A 479 -7.92 -20.84 0.44
C HIS A 479 -7.05 -20.12 1.48
N MET A 480 -7.01 -20.59 2.72
CA MET A 480 -6.46 -19.81 3.83
C MET A 480 -4.93 -19.77 3.80
N LEU A 481 -4.32 -18.60 4.03
CA LEU A 481 -2.86 -18.44 3.96
C LEU A 481 -2.07 -19.38 4.87
N PHE A 482 -2.57 -19.65 6.08
CA PHE A 482 -1.91 -20.60 7.00
C PHE A 482 -1.80 -22.00 6.39
N ASN A 483 -2.62 -22.32 5.40
CA ASN A 483 -2.58 -23.60 4.73
C ASN A 483 -1.41 -23.73 3.73
N TYR A 484 -0.75 -22.63 3.36
CA TYR A 484 0.28 -22.59 2.31
C TYR A 484 1.72 -22.76 2.82
N PHE A 485 1.92 -23.07 4.10
CA PHE A 485 3.26 -23.39 4.62
C PHE A 485 3.89 -24.63 3.95
N TRP A 486 3.11 -25.50 3.30
CA TRP A 486 3.65 -26.62 2.52
C TRP A 486 4.58 -26.16 1.39
N MET A 487 4.38 -24.96 0.82
CA MET A 487 5.28 -24.38 -0.19
C MET A 487 6.71 -24.26 0.34
N PHE A 488 6.83 -24.07 1.65
CA PHE A 488 8.09 -23.89 2.34
C PHE A 488 8.66 -25.23 2.84
N ASN A 489 7.78 -26.13 3.30
CA ASN A 489 8.19 -27.31 4.05
C ASN A 489 8.24 -28.59 3.22
N ARG A 490 7.54 -28.64 2.08
CA ARG A 490 7.40 -29.85 1.26
C ARG A 490 8.08 -29.74 -0.10
N ILE A 491 8.06 -28.57 -0.73
CA ILE A 491 8.72 -28.36 -2.01
C ILE A 491 10.23 -28.22 -1.78
N LYS A 492 11.00 -29.16 -2.33
CA LYS A 492 12.46 -29.17 -2.20
C LYS A 492 13.12 -28.31 -3.27
N LYS A 493 14.36 -27.94 -3.02
CA LYS A 493 15.18 -27.20 -3.99
C LYS A 493 15.24 -27.95 -5.32
N GLY A 494 14.96 -27.22 -6.40
CA GLY A 494 14.96 -27.75 -7.77
C GLY A 494 13.61 -28.34 -8.20
N GLU A 495 12.65 -28.50 -7.28
CA GLU A 495 11.29 -28.90 -7.62
C GLU A 495 10.46 -27.70 -8.09
N PRO A 496 9.48 -27.91 -9.00
CA PRO A 496 8.49 -26.91 -9.37
C PRO A 496 7.81 -26.27 -8.15
N GLY A 497 7.75 -24.94 -8.10
CA GLY A 497 7.15 -24.18 -7.00
C GLY A 497 8.10 -23.88 -5.84
N TYR A 498 9.39 -24.17 -5.95
CA TYR A 498 10.33 -23.87 -4.87
C TYR A 498 10.56 -22.35 -4.70
N VAL A 499 10.32 -21.84 -3.50
CA VAL A 499 10.65 -20.45 -3.14
C VAL A 499 12.15 -20.32 -2.88
N LYS A 500 12.88 -19.77 -3.86
CA LYS A 500 14.36 -19.68 -3.86
C LYS A 500 14.94 -18.72 -2.82
N PHE A 501 16.16 -19.02 -2.39
CA PHE A 501 16.93 -18.13 -1.51
C PHE A 501 17.78 -17.13 -2.30
N LYS A 502 17.99 -15.93 -1.76
CA LYS A 502 18.80 -14.86 -2.40
C LYS A 502 20.22 -15.28 -2.81
N ASN A 503 20.86 -16.13 -2.01
CA ASN A 503 22.26 -16.50 -2.16
C ASN A 503 22.48 -17.75 -3.03
N GLU A 504 21.44 -18.25 -3.71
CA GLU A 504 21.57 -19.39 -4.59
C GLU A 504 22.08 -18.93 -5.95
N LYS A 505 23.40 -19.09 -6.18
CA LYS A 505 23.96 -18.99 -7.54
C LYS A 505 23.20 -19.96 -8.45
N PRO A 506 22.88 -19.58 -9.70
CA PRO A 506 22.31 -20.51 -10.66
C PRO A 506 23.27 -21.71 -10.80
N ASN A 507 22.75 -22.92 -10.61
CA ASN A 507 23.49 -24.13 -10.94
C ASN A 507 23.68 -24.13 -12.46
N ASN A 508 24.86 -23.74 -12.93
CA ASN A 508 25.29 -24.05 -14.28
C ASN A 508 25.40 -25.58 -14.37
N ARG A 509 24.45 -26.21 -15.06
CA ARG A 509 24.60 -27.55 -15.61
C ARG A 509 24.58 -27.44 -17.12
#